data_AF-A0A6A6AWN4-F1
#
_entry.id   AF-A0A6A6AWN4-F1
#
_cell.length_a   1.000
_cell.length_b   1.000
_cell.length_c   1.000
_cell.angle_alpha   90.00
_cell.angle_beta   90.00
_cell.angle_gamma   90.00
#
_symmetry.space_group_name_H-M   'P 1'
#
loop_
_entity.id
_entity.type
_entity.pdbx_description
1 polymer ?
#
loop_
_entity_poly.entity_id
_entity_poly.type
_entity_poly.pdbx_seq_one_letter_code
_entity_poly.pdbx_strand_id
1 'polypeptide(L)'
;MSPEPITPGSIPRSAQGDDPMDVDTYPPKPKAAERKIPYRRSYEDSVMKVVLNPPVSDGIEVKEPLPAYLASRPEITADQLPLALDDSRRKFKSEIPGIRLTHHKGLYEGGPEPASDEDDKFAQDLIRKHGVKTKEDLERAVTQEMEAAKEELRQRMQRRKEAIDVNEAVEKELNTLKMDREFELNAQKRIIEKARAKKEERKAKRTRTGPMHEVH
;
A
#
# COMPACT_ATOMS: atom_id res chain seq x y z
N MET A 1 -18.72 86.91 33.74
CA MET A 1 -17.82 85.74 33.66
C MET A 1 -18.33 84.87 32.52
N SER A 2 -17.42 84.47 31.62
CA SER A 2 -17.63 83.69 30.39
C SER A 2 -16.26 83.11 29.99
N PRO A 3 -16.14 82.17 29.01
CA PRO A 3 -17.16 81.36 28.34
C PRO A 3 -17.28 79.98 29.06
N GLU A 4 -17.39 78.73 28.55
CA GLU A 4 -17.33 78.07 27.22
C GLU A 4 -18.27 76.83 27.17
N PRO A 5 -18.74 76.41 25.97
CA PRO A 5 -19.50 75.18 25.77
C PRO A 5 -18.60 73.98 25.41
N ILE A 6 -18.86 72.80 26.00
CA ILE A 6 -18.14 71.56 25.67
C ILE A 6 -18.58 71.06 24.28
N THR A 7 -17.64 71.02 23.33
CA THR A 7 -17.78 70.37 22.01
C THR A 7 -16.77 69.19 21.89
N PRO A 8 -16.76 68.36 20.82
CA PRO A 8 -16.51 66.93 20.98
C PRO A 8 -15.06 66.56 21.34
N GLY A 9 -14.92 65.61 22.25
CA GLY A 9 -13.66 64.93 22.54
C GLY A 9 -13.22 64.04 21.39
N SER A 10 -12.47 64.60 20.45
CA SER A 10 -11.76 63.82 19.42
C SER A 10 -10.85 62.78 20.06
N ILE A 11 -11.09 61.50 19.78
CA ILE A 11 -10.18 60.42 20.18
C ILE A 11 -8.82 60.70 19.51
N PRO A 12 -7.70 60.81 20.27
CA PRO A 12 -6.40 60.97 19.66
C PRO A 12 -6.08 59.72 18.85
N ARG A 13 -5.69 59.90 17.58
CA ARG A 13 -5.05 58.83 16.81
C ARG A 13 -3.70 58.53 17.47
N SER A 14 -3.61 57.44 18.22
CA SER A 14 -2.33 56.91 18.67
C SER A 14 -1.47 56.59 17.45
N ALA A 15 -0.39 57.36 17.26
CA ALA A 15 0.65 57.02 16.30
C ALA A 15 1.48 55.87 16.88
N GLN A 16 1.17 54.63 16.47
CA GLN A 16 1.87 53.43 16.89
C GLN A 16 2.10 52.53 15.69
N GLY A 17 3.37 52.19 15.45
CA GLY A 17 3.82 51.07 14.61
C GLY A 17 3.34 51.05 13.16
N ASP A 18 4.14 51.59 12.25
CA ASP A 18 4.43 50.86 11.00
C ASP A 18 5.35 49.67 11.36
N ASP A 19 4.84 48.74 12.18
CA ASP A 19 5.49 47.46 12.41
C ASP A 19 5.32 46.64 11.12
N PRO A 20 6.40 46.21 10.45
CA PRO A 20 6.28 45.43 9.23
C PRO A 20 5.54 44.12 9.55
N MET A 21 4.48 43.84 8.81
CA MET A 21 3.68 42.61 8.96
C MET A 21 4.57 41.38 8.80
N ASP A 22 4.92 40.74 9.92
CA ASP A 22 5.88 39.65 9.97
C ASP A 22 5.25 38.36 9.40
N VAL A 23 5.49 38.12 8.11
CA VAL A 23 4.70 37.19 7.26
C VAL A 23 4.83 35.72 7.70
N ASP A 24 5.87 35.39 8.46
CA ASP A 24 6.28 34.01 8.74
C ASP A 24 5.59 33.38 9.98
N THR A 25 4.74 34.10 10.72
CA THR A 25 4.04 33.54 11.90
C THR A 25 2.79 32.72 11.53
N TYR A 26 2.92 31.82 10.54
CA TYR A 26 1.98 30.72 10.39
C TYR A 26 2.15 29.75 11.58
N PRO A 27 1.06 29.29 12.23
CA PRO A 27 1.19 28.29 13.28
C PRO A 27 1.81 27.01 12.67
N PRO A 28 2.82 26.39 13.32
CA PRO A 28 3.49 25.23 12.76
C PRO A 28 2.47 24.11 12.51
N LYS A 29 2.44 23.62 11.26
CA LYS A 29 1.57 22.50 10.86
C LYS A 29 1.78 21.35 11.87
N PRO A 30 0.71 20.75 12.43
CA PRO A 30 0.87 19.66 13.39
C PRO A 30 1.45 18.45 12.68
N LYS A 31 2.75 18.19 12.91
CA LYS A 31 3.54 17.17 12.21
C LYS A 31 2.79 15.85 12.10
N ALA A 32 2.58 15.39 10.87
CA ALA A 32 2.00 14.10 10.59
C ALA A 32 2.79 12.98 11.30
N ALA A 33 2.12 12.20 12.14
CA ALA A 33 2.68 10.95 12.63
C ALA A 33 2.81 9.95 11.48
N GLU A 34 3.99 9.34 11.31
CA GLU A 34 4.28 8.32 10.30
C GLU A 34 3.22 7.20 10.31
N ARG A 35 2.31 7.19 9.33
CA ARG A 35 1.28 6.15 9.22
C ARG A 35 1.88 4.86 8.69
N LYS A 36 2.27 3.98 9.61
CA LYS A 36 2.76 2.62 9.30
C LYS A 36 1.58 1.71 8.93
N ILE A 37 1.13 1.85 7.69
CA ILE A 37 0.07 1.02 7.09
C ILE A 37 0.60 -0.41 6.94
N PRO A 38 -0.12 -1.45 7.40
CA PRO A 38 0.36 -2.83 7.35
C PRO A 38 0.29 -3.40 5.93
N TYR A 39 1.38 -4.03 5.48
CA TYR A 39 1.43 -4.69 4.16
C TYR A 39 0.38 -5.81 4.06
N ARG A 40 -0.49 -5.73 3.03
CA ARG A 40 -1.49 -6.77 2.71
C ARG A 40 -1.31 -7.25 1.27
N ARG A 41 -0.78 -8.46 1.08
CA ARG A 41 -0.56 -9.06 -0.25
C ARG A 41 -1.81 -9.01 -1.16
N SER A 42 -3.00 -9.24 -0.61
CA SER A 42 -4.26 -9.19 -1.36
C SER A 42 -4.68 -7.80 -1.85
N TYR A 43 -4.23 -6.73 -1.18
CA TYR A 43 -4.40 -5.36 -1.65
C TYR A 43 -3.43 -5.07 -2.80
N GLU A 44 -2.14 -5.34 -2.59
CA GLU A 44 -1.09 -5.18 -3.60
C GLU A 44 -1.37 -5.96 -4.90
N ASP A 45 -1.77 -7.24 -4.77
CA ASP A 45 -2.07 -8.11 -5.91
C ASP A 45 -3.37 -7.67 -6.63
N SER A 46 -4.21 -6.84 -5.99
CA SER A 46 -5.36 -6.18 -6.61
C SER A 46 -4.96 -4.88 -7.31
N VAL A 47 -4.14 -4.03 -6.68
CA VAL A 47 -3.54 -2.83 -7.29
C VAL A 47 -2.75 -3.20 -8.55
N MET A 48 -1.92 -4.25 -8.48
CA MET A 48 -1.16 -4.78 -9.61
C MET A 48 -2.06 -5.16 -10.80
N LYS A 49 -3.19 -5.84 -10.55
CA LYS A 49 -4.15 -6.23 -11.61
C LYS A 49 -4.76 -5.00 -12.29
N VAL A 50 -5.18 -4.01 -11.49
CA VAL A 50 -5.81 -2.77 -11.96
C VAL A 50 -4.84 -1.86 -12.70
N VAL A 51 -3.59 -1.71 -12.22
CA VAL A 51 -2.57 -0.90 -12.90
C VAL A 51 -2.15 -1.50 -14.25
N LEU A 52 -2.00 -2.82 -14.33
CA LEU A 52 -1.60 -3.49 -15.57
C LEU A 52 -2.76 -3.55 -16.58
N ASN A 53 -3.98 -3.84 -16.11
CA ASN A 53 -5.21 -3.96 -16.90
C ASN A 53 -6.27 -2.98 -16.37
N PRO A 54 -6.16 -1.67 -16.68
CA PRO A 54 -7.07 -0.66 -16.18
C PRO A 54 -8.50 -0.90 -16.70
N PRO A 55 -9.52 -0.99 -15.82
CA PRO A 55 -10.92 -0.92 -16.23
C PRO A 55 -11.29 0.52 -16.60
N VAL A 56 -12.53 0.72 -17.06
CA VAL A 56 -13.11 2.06 -17.25
C VAL A 56 -13.07 2.83 -15.91
N SER A 57 -12.77 4.13 -15.98
CA SER A 57 -12.52 4.97 -14.80
C SER A 57 -13.83 5.43 -14.15
N ASP A 58 -14.40 4.57 -13.31
CA ASP A 58 -15.62 4.85 -12.55
C ASP A 58 -15.33 5.56 -11.22
N GLY A 59 -16.04 6.65 -10.94
CA GLY A 59 -15.98 7.37 -9.67
C GLY A 59 -16.61 8.76 -9.74
N ILE A 60 -16.86 9.37 -8.59
CA ILE A 60 -17.30 10.77 -8.50
C ILE A 60 -16.11 11.66 -8.84
N GLU A 61 -16.18 12.36 -9.98
CA GLU A 61 -15.37 13.56 -10.24
C GLU A 61 -15.87 14.72 -9.38
N VAL A 62 -14.93 15.44 -8.76
CA VAL A 62 -15.23 16.57 -7.88
C VAL A 62 -14.68 17.84 -8.51
N LYS A 63 -15.58 18.77 -8.80
CA LYS A 63 -15.23 20.16 -9.10
C LYS A 63 -15.57 20.97 -7.84
N GLU A 64 -14.63 21.77 -7.35
CA GLU A 64 -14.84 22.56 -6.15
C GLU A 64 -15.85 23.70 -6.40
N PRO A 65 -16.64 24.13 -5.39
CA PRO A 65 -16.67 23.64 -4.00
C PRO A 65 -17.49 22.34 -3.83
N LEU A 66 -17.07 21.48 -2.89
CA LEU A 66 -17.80 20.25 -2.57
C LEU A 66 -19.15 20.56 -1.89
N PRO A 67 -20.24 19.85 -2.25
CA PRO A 67 -21.42 19.72 -1.39
C PRO A 67 -21.05 19.12 -0.03
N ALA A 68 -21.65 19.63 1.06
CA ALA A 68 -21.30 19.22 2.43
C ALA A 68 -21.41 17.70 2.69
N TYR A 69 -22.35 17.01 2.03
CA TYR A 69 -22.53 15.56 2.13
C TYR A 69 -21.45 14.73 1.40
N LEU A 70 -20.57 15.37 0.60
CA LEU A 70 -19.35 14.78 0.05
C LEU A 70 -18.08 15.23 0.80
N ALA A 71 -18.17 16.31 1.58
CA ALA A 71 -17.10 16.76 2.47
C ALA A 71 -17.03 15.97 3.79
N SER A 72 -18.12 15.28 4.18
CA SER A 72 -18.14 14.38 5.34
C SER A 72 -17.15 13.22 5.16
N ARG A 73 -16.11 13.19 6.00
CA ARG A 73 -15.05 12.17 5.94
C ARG A 73 -15.56 10.84 6.51
N PRO A 74 -15.37 9.69 5.83
CA PRO A 74 -15.66 8.39 6.42
C PRO A 74 -14.67 8.10 7.55
N GLU A 75 -15.19 7.67 8.71
CA GLU A 75 -14.35 7.22 9.82
C GLU A 75 -13.67 5.89 9.46
N ILE A 76 -12.33 5.93 9.39
CA ILE A 76 -11.47 4.80 9.02
C ILE A 76 -10.33 4.77 10.02
N THR A 77 -10.26 3.73 10.85
CA THR A 77 -9.15 3.53 11.79
C THR A 77 -7.93 2.95 11.08
N ALA A 78 -6.74 3.15 11.65
CA ALA A 78 -5.48 2.69 11.05
C ALA A 78 -5.46 1.17 10.81
N ASP A 79 -6.07 0.39 11.72
CA ASP A 79 -6.12 -1.08 11.65
C ASP A 79 -6.93 -1.61 10.45
N GLN A 80 -7.84 -0.78 9.91
CA GLN A 80 -8.61 -1.14 8.72
C GLN A 80 -7.80 -0.96 7.44
N LEU A 81 -6.73 -0.16 7.44
CA LEU A 81 -5.90 0.11 6.26
C LEU A 81 -4.97 -1.09 5.93
N PRO A 82 -4.59 -1.27 4.66
CA PRO A 82 -5.20 -0.68 3.47
C PRO A 82 -6.59 -1.29 3.21
N LEU A 83 -7.54 -0.46 2.79
CA LEU A 83 -8.88 -0.89 2.41
C LEU A 83 -8.87 -1.59 1.04
N ALA A 84 -9.70 -2.61 0.86
CA ALA A 84 -9.91 -3.25 -0.45
C ALA A 84 -10.39 -2.23 -1.50
N LEU A 85 -10.02 -2.41 -2.77
CA LEU A 85 -10.39 -1.48 -3.86
C LEU A 85 -11.90 -1.43 -4.13
N ASP A 86 -12.61 -2.49 -3.76
CA ASP A 86 -14.06 -2.65 -3.88
C ASP A 86 -14.86 -2.17 -2.64
N ASP A 87 -14.19 -1.63 -1.61
CA ASP A 87 -14.85 -1.12 -0.40
C ASP A 87 -15.83 0.01 -0.76
N SER A 88 -17.09 -0.10 -0.33
CA SER A 88 -18.17 0.85 -0.64
C SER A 88 -17.94 2.28 -0.14
N ARG A 89 -16.92 2.50 0.71
CA ARG A 89 -16.45 3.84 1.13
C ARG A 89 -15.60 4.53 0.06
N ARG A 90 -15.05 3.79 -0.91
CA ARG A 90 -14.28 4.32 -2.05
C ARG A 90 -15.23 4.81 -3.14
N LYS A 91 -15.48 6.12 -3.17
CA LYS A 91 -16.49 6.76 -4.04
C LYS A 91 -15.92 7.79 -5.02
N PHE A 92 -14.77 8.38 -4.69
CA PHE A 92 -14.15 9.42 -5.50
C PHE A 92 -13.27 8.81 -6.58
N LYS A 93 -13.22 9.42 -7.76
CA LYS A 93 -12.27 9.03 -8.81
C LYS A 93 -10.83 9.30 -8.34
N SER A 94 -9.88 8.49 -8.79
CA SER A 94 -8.45 8.73 -8.62
C SER A 94 -7.76 8.92 -9.97
N GLU A 95 -6.51 9.39 -9.95
CA GLU A 95 -5.67 9.51 -11.13
C GLU A 95 -5.26 8.17 -11.77
N ILE A 96 -5.44 7.06 -11.04
CA ILE A 96 -5.20 5.70 -11.54
C ILE A 96 -6.57 5.07 -11.89
N PRO A 97 -6.85 4.79 -13.18
CA PRO A 97 -8.11 4.17 -13.59
C PRO A 97 -8.39 2.86 -12.84
N GLY A 98 -9.63 2.67 -12.41
CA GLY A 98 -10.06 1.53 -11.59
C GLY A 98 -9.77 1.63 -10.10
N ILE A 99 -8.89 2.54 -9.65
CA ILE A 99 -8.71 2.83 -8.22
C ILE A 99 -9.62 4.00 -7.82
N ARG A 100 -10.40 3.82 -6.77
CA ARG A 100 -11.30 4.83 -6.18
C ARG A 100 -10.82 5.23 -4.79
N LEU A 101 -10.91 6.51 -4.46
CA LEU A 101 -10.50 7.07 -3.17
C LEU A 101 -11.68 7.18 -2.19
N THR A 102 -11.40 7.13 -0.89
CA THR A 102 -12.39 7.37 0.17
C THR A 102 -12.65 8.86 0.44
N HIS A 103 -11.81 9.74 -0.10
CA HIS A 103 -11.91 11.19 0.00
C HIS A 103 -11.27 11.81 -1.26
N HIS A 104 -11.73 12.99 -1.70
CA HIS A 104 -11.23 13.64 -2.92
C HIS A 104 -9.74 14.02 -2.85
N LYS A 105 -9.24 14.36 -1.65
CA LYS A 105 -7.81 14.50 -1.31
C LYS A 105 -7.47 13.45 -0.25
N GLY A 106 -7.25 12.22 -0.71
CA GLY A 106 -7.23 11.03 0.13
C GLY A 106 -6.28 9.97 -0.42
N LEU A 107 -5.70 9.19 0.48
CA LEU A 107 -4.67 8.21 0.14
C LEU A 107 -5.26 7.02 -0.63
N TYR A 108 -4.43 6.41 -1.48
CA TYR A 108 -4.82 5.23 -2.28
C TYR A 108 -5.18 4.04 -1.37
N GLU A 109 -4.54 3.91 -0.22
CA GLU A 109 -4.79 2.90 0.82
C GLU A 109 -6.11 3.12 1.57
N GLY A 110 -6.65 4.35 1.51
CA GLY A 110 -7.83 4.81 2.21
C GLY A 110 -7.53 5.78 3.36
N GLY A 111 -8.57 6.52 3.77
CA GLY A 111 -8.49 7.57 4.78
C GLY A 111 -8.14 8.96 4.22
N PRO A 112 -8.24 10.01 5.06
CA PRO A 112 -7.80 11.35 4.68
C PRO A 112 -6.28 11.44 4.67
N GLU A 113 -5.75 12.18 3.73
CA GLU A 113 -4.34 12.59 3.68
C GLU A 113 -3.92 13.34 4.96
N PRO A 114 -2.79 12.98 5.60
CA PRO A 114 -2.25 13.75 6.72
C PRO A 114 -1.50 14.98 6.18
N ALA A 115 -1.61 16.14 6.83
CA ALA A 115 -0.87 17.33 6.42
C ALA A 115 0.64 17.14 6.64
N SER A 116 1.43 17.14 5.56
CA SER A 116 2.87 16.91 5.63
C SER A 116 3.67 18.22 5.45
N ASP A 117 4.85 18.27 6.06
CA ASP A 117 5.88 19.28 5.77
C ASP A 117 6.72 18.88 4.52
N GLU A 118 6.40 17.74 3.90
CA GLU A 118 7.06 17.22 2.69
C GLU A 118 6.42 17.78 1.42
N ASP A 119 5.12 18.11 1.46
CA ASP A 119 4.37 18.69 0.33
C ASP A 119 5.01 19.99 -0.16
N ASP A 120 5.41 20.86 0.77
CA ASP A 120 6.07 22.14 0.48
C ASP A 120 7.47 21.94 -0.14
N LYS A 121 8.18 20.87 0.22
CA LYS A 121 9.48 20.51 -0.36
C LYS A 121 9.32 19.95 -1.77
N PHE A 122 8.36 19.05 -1.96
CA PHE A 122 8.04 18.48 -3.27
C PHE A 122 7.64 19.57 -4.27
N ALA A 123 6.85 20.55 -3.83
CA ALA A 123 6.51 21.72 -4.64
C ALA A 123 7.76 22.54 -5.04
N GLN A 124 8.68 22.80 -4.10
CA GLN A 124 9.93 23.52 -4.39
C GLN A 124 10.84 22.75 -5.35
N ASP A 125 11.02 21.44 -5.15
CA ASP A 125 11.84 20.61 -6.05
C ASP A 125 11.20 20.46 -7.44
N LEU A 126 9.87 20.37 -7.56
CA LEU A 126 9.17 20.34 -8.85
C LEU A 126 9.33 21.66 -9.61
N ILE A 127 9.15 22.80 -8.95
CA ILE A 127 9.40 24.14 -9.51
C ILE A 127 10.85 24.26 -9.99
N ARG A 128 11.82 23.80 -9.18
CA ARG A 128 13.25 23.85 -9.49
C ARG A 128 13.66 22.91 -10.64
N LYS A 129 13.12 21.70 -10.68
CA LYS A 129 13.41 20.65 -11.68
C LYS A 129 12.92 21.05 -13.08
N HIS A 130 11.72 21.66 -13.15
CA HIS A 130 11.09 22.06 -14.42
C HIS A 130 11.28 23.54 -14.78
N GLY A 131 11.85 24.35 -13.89
CA GLY A 131 12.07 25.78 -14.13
C GLY A 131 10.78 26.59 -14.23
N VAL A 132 9.72 26.17 -13.52
CA VAL A 132 8.36 26.71 -13.57
C VAL A 132 8.35 28.21 -13.24
N LYS A 133 7.73 29.02 -14.12
CA LYS A 133 7.59 30.48 -13.94
C LYS A 133 6.15 30.97 -14.14
N THR A 134 5.36 30.27 -14.94
CA THR A 134 3.95 30.57 -15.22
C THR A 134 3.04 29.42 -14.75
N LYS A 135 1.73 29.70 -14.69
CA LYS A 135 0.72 28.66 -14.40
C LYS A 135 0.70 27.54 -15.44
N GLU A 136 0.95 27.87 -16.71
CA GLU A 136 1.01 26.87 -17.79
C GLU A 136 2.23 25.96 -17.64
N ASP A 137 3.39 26.48 -17.22
CA ASP A 137 4.58 25.66 -16.96
C ASP A 137 4.30 24.66 -15.83
N LEU A 138 3.59 25.09 -14.78
CA LEU A 138 3.20 24.23 -13.66
C LEU A 138 2.26 23.10 -14.11
N GLU A 139 1.22 23.42 -14.88
CA GLU A 139 0.27 22.42 -15.40
C GLU A 139 0.96 21.38 -16.30
N ARG A 140 1.92 21.82 -17.13
CA ARG A 140 2.75 20.93 -17.96
C ARG A 140 3.68 20.06 -17.11
N ALA A 141 4.38 20.63 -16.13
CA ALA A 141 5.30 19.92 -15.24
C ALA A 141 4.58 18.86 -14.39
N VAL A 142 3.43 19.21 -13.81
CA VAL A 142 2.59 18.28 -13.04
C VAL A 142 2.09 17.14 -13.92
N THR A 143 1.67 17.43 -15.16
CA THR A 143 1.25 16.38 -16.12
C THR A 143 2.39 15.43 -16.44
N GLN A 144 3.59 15.94 -16.71
CA GLN A 144 4.77 15.13 -17.04
C GLN A 144 5.26 14.25 -15.87
N GLU A 145 5.35 14.79 -14.64
CA GLU A 145 5.70 13.97 -13.47
C GLU A 145 4.62 12.92 -13.18
N MET A 146 3.34 13.26 -13.38
CA MET A 146 2.23 12.33 -13.20
C MET A 146 2.26 11.19 -14.22
N GLU A 147 2.54 11.47 -15.50
CA GLU A 147 2.72 10.43 -16.53
C GLU A 147 3.94 9.55 -16.23
N ALA A 148 5.08 10.15 -15.85
CA ALA A 148 6.28 9.43 -15.45
C ALA A 148 6.04 8.52 -14.23
N ALA A 149 5.32 9.00 -13.22
CA ALA A 149 4.96 8.22 -12.02
C ALA A 149 3.98 7.08 -12.34
N LYS A 150 3.01 7.31 -13.24
CA LYS A 150 2.07 6.26 -13.71
C LYS A 150 2.81 5.17 -14.48
N GLU A 151 3.80 5.51 -15.31
CA GLU A 151 4.65 4.53 -16.01
C GLU A 151 5.63 3.81 -15.06
N GLU A 152 6.26 4.51 -14.10
CA GLU A 152 7.11 3.84 -13.11
C GLU A 152 6.30 2.85 -12.26
N LEU A 153 5.08 3.22 -11.85
CA LEU A 153 4.15 2.32 -11.17
C LEU A 153 3.80 1.10 -12.04
N ARG A 154 3.54 1.30 -13.34
CA ARG A 154 3.30 0.21 -14.30
C ARG A 154 4.47 -0.75 -14.37
N GLN A 155 5.70 -0.26 -14.44
CA GLN A 155 6.91 -1.09 -14.45
C GLN A 155 7.15 -1.82 -13.12
N ARG A 156 6.92 -1.15 -11.98
CA ARG A 156 6.99 -1.78 -10.65
C ARG A 156 5.98 -2.94 -10.54
N MET A 157 4.75 -2.75 -11.03
CA MET A 157 3.71 -3.78 -11.02
C MET A 157 3.99 -4.93 -12.01
N GLN A 158 4.60 -4.65 -13.16
CA GLN A 158 5.03 -5.69 -14.10
C GLN A 158 6.13 -6.57 -13.49
N ARG A 159 7.16 -5.97 -12.87
CA ARG A 159 8.20 -6.72 -12.15
C ARG A 159 7.64 -7.53 -10.97
N ARG A 160 6.63 -7.00 -10.26
CA ARG A 160 5.91 -7.73 -9.21
C ARG A 160 5.22 -8.97 -9.78
N LYS A 161 4.54 -8.84 -10.92
CA LYS A 161 3.87 -9.96 -11.59
C LYS A 161 4.88 -11.05 -11.99
N GLU A 162 5.98 -10.66 -12.64
CA GLU A 162 7.05 -11.58 -13.04
C GLU A 162 7.64 -12.34 -11.83
N ALA A 163 7.84 -11.65 -10.71
CA ALA A 163 8.29 -12.29 -9.47
C ALA A 163 7.24 -13.27 -8.89
N ILE A 164 5.94 -13.00 -9.03
CA ILE A 164 4.88 -13.94 -8.63
C ILE A 164 4.88 -15.17 -9.55
N ASP A 165 4.92 -14.96 -10.87
CA ASP A 165 4.93 -16.03 -11.89
C ASP A 165 6.14 -16.97 -11.70
N VAL A 166 7.32 -16.43 -11.37
CA VAL A 166 8.54 -17.20 -11.04
C VAL A 166 8.41 -17.96 -9.72
N ASN A 167 7.89 -17.32 -8.66
CA ASN A 167 7.68 -18.00 -7.38
C ASN A 167 6.70 -19.18 -7.53
N GLU A 168 5.63 -19.01 -8.30
CA GLU A 168 4.70 -20.09 -8.61
C GLU A 168 5.34 -21.26 -9.38
N ALA A 169 6.31 -21.01 -10.26
CA ALA A 169 7.06 -22.06 -10.94
C ALA A 169 7.94 -22.84 -9.95
N VAL A 170 8.68 -22.13 -9.11
CA VAL A 170 9.54 -22.72 -8.07
C VAL A 170 8.72 -23.51 -7.03
N GLU A 171 7.52 -23.04 -6.64
CA GLU A 171 6.63 -23.79 -5.76
C GLU A 171 6.16 -25.13 -6.39
N LYS A 172 5.93 -25.16 -7.71
CA LYS A 172 5.55 -26.37 -8.45
C LYS A 172 6.72 -27.36 -8.53
N GLU A 173 7.94 -26.90 -8.82
CA GLU A 173 9.16 -27.72 -8.81
C GLU A 173 9.51 -28.24 -7.40
N LEU A 174 9.37 -27.41 -6.37
CA LEU A 174 9.53 -27.83 -4.98
C LEU A 174 8.46 -28.85 -4.54
N ASN A 175 7.32 -28.93 -5.23
CA ASN A 175 6.30 -29.93 -4.95
C ASN A 175 6.61 -31.27 -5.65
N THR A 176 7.03 -31.27 -6.92
CA THR A 176 7.44 -32.51 -7.61
C THR A 176 8.63 -33.16 -6.90
N LEU A 177 9.66 -32.39 -6.56
CA LEU A 177 10.83 -32.89 -5.81
C LEU A 177 10.48 -33.47 -4.42
N LYS A 178 9.40 -32.99 -3.77
CA LYS A 178 8.88 -33.61 -2.54
C LYS A 178 8.20 -34.94 -2.83
N MET A 179 7.36 -35.01 -3.85
CA MET A 179 6.66 -36.24 -4.25
C MET A 179 7.64 -37.34 -4.68
N ASP A 180 8.68 -36.99 -5.43
CA ASP A 180 9.75 -37.92 -5.82
C ASP A 180 10.50 -38.46 -4.60
N ARG A 181 10.89 -37.57 -3.67
CA ARG A 181 11.54 -37.95 -2.41
C ARG A 181 10.65 -38.82 -1.52
N GLU A 182 9.35 -38.56 -1.47
CA GLU A 182 8.40 -39.41 -0.74
C GLU A 182 8.26 -40.79 -1.40
N PHE A 183 8.24 -40.85 -2.74
CA PHE A 183 8.25 -42.10 -3.49
C PHE A 183 9.52 -42.92 -3.21
N GLU A 184 10.71 -42.31 -3.25
CA GLU A 184 11.98 -42.95 -2.90
C GLU A 184 11.98 -43.50 -1.47
N LEU A 185 11.59 -42.68 -0.49
CA LEU A 185 11.53 -43.11 0.92
C LEU A 185 10.55 -44.27 1.12
N ASN A 186 9.41 -44.26 0.42
CA ASN A 186 8.43 -45.35 0.48
C ASN A 186 8.91 -46.61 -0.26
N ALA A 187 9.70 -46.49 -1.33
CA ALA A 187 10.37 -47.61 -1.98
C ALA A 187 11.44 -48.23 -1.06
N GLN A 188 12.26 -47.41 -0.40
CA GLN A 188 13.27 -47.85 0.56
C GLN A 188 12.64 -48.59 1.75
N LYS A 189 11.56 -48.06 2.36
CA LYS A 189 10.78 -48.75 3.41
C LYS A 189 10.33 -50.14 2.97
N ARG A 190 9.69 -50.24 1.79
CA ARG A 190 9.21 -51.52 1.21
C ARG A 190 10.34 -52.52 0.96
N ILE A 191 11.54 -52.07 0.60
CA ILE A 191 12.73 -52.93 0.44
C ILE A 191 13.19 -53.45 1.81
N ILE A 192 13.28 -52.58 2.81
CA ILE A 192 13.68 -52.92 4.19
C ILE A 192 12.68 -53.91 4.82
N GLU A 193 11.38 -53.69 4.65
CA GLU A 193 10.31 -54.58 5.13
C GLU A 193 10.40 -55.97 4.48
N LYS A 194 10.54 -56.05 3.15
CA LYS A 194 10.74 -57.32 2.44
C LYS A 194 12.00 -58.05 2.91
N ALA A 195 13.08 -57.32 3.19
CA ALA A 195 14.31 -57.90 3.72
C ALA A 195 14.14 -58.43 5.17
N ARG A 196 13.39 -57.73 6.03
CA ARG A 196 13.03 -58.18 7.39
C ARG A 196 12.17 -59.44 7.35
N ALA A 197 11.07 -59.42 6.61
CA ALA A 197 10.16 -60.56 6.45
C ALA A 197 10.90 -61.83 5.95
N LYS A 198 11.77 -61.69 4.94
CA LYS A 198 12.60 -62.79 4.42
C LYS A 198 13.64 -63.30 5.43
N LYS A 199 14.11 -62.46 6.36
CA LYS A 199 15.00 -62.85 7.47
C LYS A 199 14.25 -63.61 8.57
N GLU A 200 13.01 -63.21 8.85
CA GLU A 200 12.12 -63.87 9.81
C GLU A 200 11.60 -65.22 9.30
N GLU A 201 11.18 -65.29 8.04
CA GLU A 201 10.81 -66.55 7.36
C GLU A 201 11.95 -67.58 7.42
N ARG A 202 13.20 -67.14 7.17
CA ARG A 202 14.41 -67.98 7.30
C ARG A 202 14.67 -68.45 8.72
N LYS A 203 14.37 -67.64 9.75
CA LYS A 203 14.42 -68.07 11.15
C LYS A 203 13.34 -69.10 11.46
N ALA A 204 12.09 -68.82 11.10
CA ALA A 204 10.93 -69.67 11.37
C ALA A 204 11.02 -71.04 10.66
N LYS A 205 11.63 -71.09 9.47
CA LYS A 205 11.96 -72.36 8.80
C LYS A 205 13.05 -73.11 9.58
N ARG A 206 14.16 -72.47 9.94
CA ARG A 206 15.23 -73.10 10.74
C ARG A 206 14.75 -73.66 12.09
N THR A 207 13.88 -72.96 12.81
CA THR A 207 13.33 -73.46 14.09
C THR A 207 12.26 -74.55 13.93
N ARG A 208 11.72 -74.75 12.72
CA ARG A 208 10.87 -75.92 12.40
C ARG A 208 11.66 -77.14 11.93
N THR A 209 12.92 -76.98 11.50
CA THR A 209 13.71 -78.04 10.84
C THR A 209 14.97 -78.43 11.61
N GLY A 210 14.93 -78.44 12.94
CA GLY A 210 15.88 -79.21 13.75
C GLY A 210 16.03 -78.79 15.21
N PRO A 211 16.58 -79.68 16.06
CA PRO A 211 16.86 -81.10 15.78
C PRO A 211 15.67 -81.98 16.15
N MET A 212 15.26 -82.89 15.26
CA MET A 212 14.61 -84.12 15.72
C MET A 212 15.72 -85.04 16.25
N HIS A 213 15.48 -85.66 17.41
CA HIS A 213 16.43 -86.54 18.09
C HIS A 213 17.05 -87.61 17.16
N GLU A 214 18.38 -87.63 17.07
CA GLU A 214 19.09 -88.89 16.99
C GLU A 214 19.08 -89.51 18.40
N VAL A 215 18.27 -90.56 18.57
CA VAL A 215 18.29 -91.46 19.73
C VAL A 215 18.16 -92.87 19.18
N HIS A 216 19.31 -93.53 18.99
CA HIS A 216 19.50 -94.98 18.98
C HIS A 216 20.99 -95.30 19.16
#